data_AF-A0A9P6HX97-F1
#
_entry.id   AF-A0A9P6HX97-F1
#
_cell.length_a   1.000
_cell.length_b   1.000
_cell.length_c   1.000
_cell.angle_alpha   90.00
_cell.angle_beta   90.00
_cell.angle_gamma   90.00
#
_symmetry.space_group_name_H-M   'P 1'
#
loop_
_entity.id
_entity.type
_entity.pdbx_description
1 polymer ?
#
loop_
_entity_poly.entity_id
_entity_poly.type
_entity_poly.pdbx_seq_one_letter_code
_entity_poly.pdbx_strand_id
1 'polypeptide(L)'
;MRAPTALSALRRPGPGLGPLSRRAFGTTAARRNNNGAAAVNPRWLSELQARIGRCAALDLGPEQRRELEAVRETVDGAWLELVAGREGFLTGPGWRGLDRHTVTWGDQDAMYAESARVNWLRNFATAVDPAHADEWNELMTPRGIGLIMRSIRTDYKFPMAYPDNVTVLHKLASKPTYESDHILLEALLVSDRHRRPAARCFEDIVVYDYKTARRAPLKPFMVDRLRETYEAQERGREDCEERVRGLVGVVERIERAA
;
A
#
# COMPACT_ATOMS: atom_id res chain seq x y z
N MET A 1 56.82 -66.52 29.30
CA MET A 1 57.65 -65.29 29.25
C MET A 1 57.00 -64.32 28.27
N ARG A 2 56.28 -63.33 28.84
CA ARG A 2 55.83 -62.00 28.35
C ARG A 2 55.71 -61.69 26.84
N ALA A 3 54.48 -61.34 26.42
CA ALA A 3 54.18 -60.47 25.28
C ALA A 3 54.10 -58.98 25.72
N PRO A 4 54.40 -57.99 24.84
CA PRO A 4 54.51 -56.59 25.24
C PRO A 4 53.20 -55.79 25.09
N THR A 5 53.09 -54.81 25.99
CA THR A 5 51.97 -53.89 26.24
C THR A 5 51.93 -52.74 25.23
N ALA A 6 50.72 -52.40 24.75
CA ALA A 6 50.47 -51.24 23.89
C ALA A 6 50.43 -49.92 24.67
N LEU A 7 51.11 -48.89 24.15
CA LEU A 7 51.10 -47.52 24.67
C LEU A 7 49.90 -46.73 24.12
N SER A 8 49.15 -46.14 25.05
CA SER A 8 48.02 -45.24 24.83
C SER A 8 48.49 -43.84 24.44
N ALA A 9 47.97 -43.29 23.34
CA ALA A 9 48.20 -41.92 22.92
C ALA A 9 47.09 -40.99 23.46
N LEU A 10 47.50 -39.96 24.21
CA LEU A 10 46.63 -38.91 24.74
C LEU A 10 46.00 -38.07 23.61
N ARG A 11 44.67 -38.02 23.59
CA ARG A 11 43.87 -37.07 22.79
C ARG A 11 43.62 -35.80 23.62
N ARG A 12 44.00 -34.63 23.10
CA ARG A 12 43.61 -33.33 23.68
C ARG A 12 42.13 -33.03 23.39
N PRO A 13 41.35 -32.46 24.33
CA PRO A 13 39.98 -32.05 24.07
C PRO A 13 39.96 -30.68 23.34
N GLY A 14 39.17 -30.57 22.28
CA GLY A 14 38.86 -29.31 21.61
C GLY A 14 37.84 -28.48 22.40
N PRO A 15 37.75 -27.16 22.14
CA PRO A 15 36.84 -26.28 22.86
C PRO A 15 35.38 -26.61 22.51
N GLY A 16 34.58 -26.92 23.53
CA GLY A 16 33.15 -27.17 23.39
C GLY A 16 32.40 -25.88 23.03
N LEU A 17 31.70 -25.91 21.90
CA LEU A 17 30.69 -24.92 21.54
C LEU A 17 29.49 -25.07 22.47
N GLY A 18 29.36 -24.18 23.45
CA GLY A 18 28.15 -24.04 24.25
C GLY A 18 26.97 -23.54 23.40
N PRO A 19 25.72 -23.83 23.80
CA PRO A 19 24.55 -23.44 23.01
C PRO A 19 24.43 -21.91 22.94
N LEU A 20 24.46 -21.38 21.72
CA LEU A 20 24.20 -19.97 21.43
C LEU A 20 22.74 -19.65 21.81
N SER A 21 22.57 -18.87 22.88
CA SER A 21 21.30 -18.25 23.22
C SER A 21 20.91 -17.28 22.10
N ARG A 22 20.02 -17.72 21.19
CA ARG A 22 19.34 -16.84 20.24
C ARG A 22 18.43 -15.90 21.02
N ARG A 23 18.93 -14.73 21.38
CA ARG A 23 18.07 -13.60 21.74
C ARG A 23 17.39 -13.14 20.46
N ALA A 24 16.15 -13.59 20.25
CA ALA A 24 15.26 -13.01 19.27
C ALA A 24 14.92 -11.59 19.76
N PHE A 25 15.53 -10.57 19.16
CA PHE A 25 15.06 -9.19 19.30
C PHE A 25 13.82 -9.03 18.41
N GLY A 26 12.71 -9.61 18.84
CA GLY A 26 11.40 -9.37 18.27
C GLY A 26 10.72 -8.25 19.03
N THR A 27 11.00 -6.99 18.69
CA THR A 27 10.11 -5.89 19.05
C THR A 27 9.02 -5.81 17.98
N THR A 28 8.05 -6.73 18.05
CA THR A 28 6.77 -6.52 17.38
C THR A 28 6.05 -5.42 18.15
N ALA A 29 6.37 -4.16 17.83
CA ALA A 29 5.45 -3.08 18.11
C ALA A 29 4.20 -3.38 17.29
N ALA A 30 3.17 -3.91 17.93
CA ALA A 30 1.84 -3.94 17.36
C ALA A 30 1.46 -2.49 17.08
N ARG A 31 1.60 -2.05 15.81
CA ARG A 31 1.03 -0.77 15.40
C ARG A 31 -0.47 -0.90 15.56
N ARG A 32 -1.00 -0.26 16.60
CA ARG A 32 -2.41 0.11 16.64
C ARG A 32 -2.64 0.99 15.43
N ASN A 33 -3.46 0.50 14.50
CA ASN A 33 -4.00 1.31 13.43
C ASN A 33 -4.88 2.37 14.11
N ASN A 34 -4.32 3.55 14.37
CA ASN A 34 -4.96 4.58 15.19
C ASN A 34 -6.01 5.39 14.42
N ASN A 35 -6.36 4.98 13.21
CA ASN A 35 -7.52 5.52 12.51
C ASN A 35 -8.78 4.85 13.07
N GLY A 36 -9.43 5.53 14.01
CA GLY A 36 -10.78 5.21 14.50
C GLY A 36 -11.89 5.31 13.44
N ALA A 37 -11.55 5.20 12.15
CA ALA A 37 -12.50 5.03 11.07
C ALA A 37 -13.03 3.60 11.12
N ALA A 38 -14.35 3.44 11.19
CA ALA A 38 -14.99 2.13 11.10
C ALA A 38 -14.48 1.40 9.85
N ALA A 39 -14.09 0.13 10.00
CA ALA A 39 -13.60 -0.65 8.88
C ALA A 39 -14.66 -0.71 7.77
N VAL A 40 -14.34 -0.18 6.59
CA VAL A 40 -15.22 -0.22 5.42
C VAL A 40 -15.49 -1.69 5.07
N ASN A 41 -16.77 -2.08 4.93
CA ASN A 41 -17.14 -3.45 4.55
C ASN A 41 -16.39 -3.83 3.26
N PRO A 42 -15.49 -4.83 3.26
CA PRO A 42 -14.67 -5.14 2.09
C PRO A 42 -15.48 -5.62 0.87
N ARG A 43 -16.76 -5.95 1.04
CA ARG A 43 -17.66 -6.42 -0.02
C ARG A 43 -18.63 -5.34 -0.52
N TRP A 44 -18.56 -4.12 0.01
CA TRP A 44 -19.54 -3.06 -0.26
C TRP A 44 -19.75 -2.80 -1.77
N LEU A 45 -18.69 -2.81 -2.57
CA LEU A 45 -18.76 -2.54 -4.01
C LEU A 45 -19.52 -3.65 -4.73
N SER A 46 -19.15 -4.91 -4.46
CA SER A 46 -19.82 -6.07 -5.05
C SER A 46 -21.28 -6.17 -4.61
N GLU A 47 -21.58 -5.82 -3.35
CA GLU A 47 -22.95 -5.74 -2.86
C GLU A 47 -23.76 -4.64 -3.57
N LEU A 48 -23.16 -3.46 -3.78
CA LEU A 48 -23.79 -2.37 -4.54
C LEU A 48 -24.04 -2.77 -6.00
N GLN A 49 -23.07 -3.39 -6.67
CA GLN A 49 -23.24 -3.91 -8.03
C GLN A 49 -24.35 -4.95 -8.11
N ALA A 50 -24.44 -5.86 -7.13
CA ALA A 50 -25.53 -6.83 -7.05
C ALA A 50 -26.90 -6.18 -6.84
N ARG A 51 -26.97 -5.11 -6.03
CA ARG A 51 -28.20 -4.31 -5.85
C ARG A 51 -28.63 -3.63 -7.14
N ILE A 52 -27.69 -2.97 -7.82
CA ILE A 52 -27.93 -2.35 -9.14
C ILE A 52 -28.47 -3.39 -10.13
N GLY A 53 -27.88 -4.59 -10.18
CA GLY A 53 -28.34 -5.68 -11.02
C GLY A 53 -29.77 -6.15 -10.71
N ARG A 54 -30.16 -6.19 -9.43
CA ARG A 54 -31.53 -6.50 -9.03
C ARG A 54 -32.50 -5.40 -9.45
N CYS A 55 -32.16 -4.12 -9.23
CA CYS A 55 -32.99 -3.00 -9.67
C CYS A 55 -33.20 -3.01 -11.18
N ALA A 56 -32.18 -3.39 -11.96
CA ALA A 56 -32.27 -3.45 -13.42
C ALA A 56 -33.27 -4.51 -13.93
N ALA A 57 -33.61 -5.50 -13.09
CA ALA A 57 -34.61 -6.52 -13.41
C ALA A 57 -36.05 -6.11 -13.04
N LEU A 58 -36.24 -4.94 -12.41
CA LEU A 58 -37.56 -4.41 -12.03
C LEU A 58 -38.19 -3.66 -13.21
N ASP A 59 -39.52 -3.50 -13.17
CA ASP A 59 -40.25 -2.69 -14.14
C ASP A 59 -40.15 -1.20 -13.79
N LEU A 60 -38.99 -0.62 -14.08
CA LEU A 60 -38.66 0.77 -13.76
C LEU A 60 -39.21 1.74 -14.80
N GLY A 61 -39.73 2.87 -14.32
CA GLY A 61 -40.06 4.01 -15.16
C GLY A 61 -38.84 4.57 -15.91
N PRO A 62 -39.04 5.35 -16.98
CA PRO A 62 -37.94 5.81 -17.86
C PRO A 62 -36.89 6.65 -17.11
N GLU A 63 -37.30 7.48 -16.16
CA GLU A 63 -36.39 8.29 -15.35
C GLU A 63 -35.55 7.43 -14.39
N GLN A 64 -36.18 6.49 -13.68
CA GLN A 64 -35.50 5.57 -12.76
C GLN A 64 -34.49 4.67 -13.50
N ARG A 65 -34.85 4.21 -14.70
CA ARG A 65 -33.96 3.43 -15.57
C ARG A 65 -32.71 4.24 -15.93
N ARG A 66 -32.89 5.49 -16.35
CA ARG A 66 -31.78 6.40 -16.69
C ARG A 66 -30.89 6.69 -15.47
N GLU A 67 -31.47 6.94 -14.30
CA GLU A 67 -30.71 7.12 -13.05
C GLU A 67 -29.89 5.87 -12.72
N LEU A 68 -30.50 4.68 -12.80
CA LEU A 68 -29.83 3.42 -12.50
C LEU A 68 -28.67 3.14 -13.47
N GLU A 69 -28.87 3.40 -14.76
CA GLU A 69 -27.84 3.27 -15.79
C GLU A 69 -26.65 4.21 -15.51
N ALA A 70 -26.91 5.47 -15.17
CA ALA A 70 -25.86 6.42 -14.81
C ALA A 70 -25.08 6.00 -13.56
N VAL A 71 -25.77 5.45 -12.55
CA VAL A 71 -25.11 4.89 -11.35
C VAL A 71 -24.25 3.69 -11.73
N ARG A 72 -24.78 2.77 -12.55
CA ARG A 72 -24.05 1.59 -13.00
C ARG A 72 -22.78 1.97 -13.76
N GLU A 73 -22.90 2.87 -14.72
CA GLU A 73 -21.77 3.37 -15.51
C GLU A 73 -20.71 4.00 -14.61
N THR A 74 -21.15 4.80 -13.62
CA THR A 74 -20.24 5.41 -12.65
C THR A 74 -19.53 4.36 -11.79
N VAL A 75 -20.25 3.39 -11.26
CA VAL A 75 -19.72 2.33 -10.39
C VAL A 75 -18.75 1.43 -11.16
N ASP A 76 -19.10 1.05 -12.39
CA ASP A 76 -18.28 0.15 -13.21
C ASP A 76 -17.08 0.87 -13.84
N GLY A 77 -17.21 2.15 -14.17
CA GLY A 77 -16.16 2.97 -14.78
C GLY A 77 -15.14 3.54 -13.79
N ALA A 78 -15.56 3.85 -12.56
CA ALA A 78 -14.72 4.45 -11.51
C ALA A 78 -14.48 3.53 -10.32
N TRP A 79 -14.59 2.20 -10.50
CA TRP A 79 -14.55 1.23 -9.41
C TRP A 79 -13.26 1.31 -8.57
N LEU A 80 -12.10 1.54 -9.22
CA LEU A 80 -10.80 1.63 -8.56
C LEU A 80 -10.74 2.88 -7.67
N GLU A 81 -11.17 4.01 -8.22
CA GLU A 81 -11.26 5.29 -7.54
C GLU A 81 -12.19 5.21 -6.34
N LEU A 82 -13.34 4.54 -6.48
CA LEU A 82 -14.29 4.37 -5.40
C LEU A 82 -13.77 3.45 -4.28
N VAL A 83 -13.12 2.33 -4.63
CA VAL A 83 -12.60 1.38 -3.62
C VAL A 83 -11.42 1.97 -2.86
N ALA A 84 -10.44 2.53 -3.58
CA ALA A 84 -9.23 3.04 -2.96
C ALA A 84 -9.42 4.46 -2.39
N GLY A 85 -10.25 5.29 -3.02
CA GLY A 85 -10.54 6.66 -2.56
C GLY A 85 -11.23 6.69 -1.20
N ARG A 86 -12.18 5.79 -0.93
CA ARG A 86 -12.80 5.64 0.41
C ARG A 86 -11.81 5.31 1.52
N GLU A 87 -10.64 4.78 1.16
CA GLU A 87 -9.57 4.46 2.10
C GLU A 87 -8.50 5.57 2.17
N GLY A 88 -8.67 6.66 1.45
CA GLY A 88 -7.76 7.81 1.40
C GLY A 88 -6.58 7.63 0.44
N PHE A 89 -6.62 6.70 -0.52
CA PHE A 89 -5.62 6.64 -1.57
C PHE A 89 -5.92 7.69 -2.64
N LEU A 90 -4.90 8.43 -3.07
CA LEU A 90 -4.99 9.27 -4.26
C LEU A 90 -4.86 8.38 -5.49
N THR A 91 -5.87 8.41 -6.35
CA THR A 91 -6.03 7.46 -7.47
C THR A 91 -5.81 8.06 -8.84
N GLY A 92 -5.56 9.37 -8.93
CA GLY A 92 -5.25 10.03 -10.20
C GLY A 92 -3.97 9.50 -10.83
N PRO A 93 -3.79 9.58 -12.17
CA PRO A 93 -2.63 9.00 -12.86
C PRO A 93 -1.27 9.44 -12.30
N GLY A 94 -1.14 10.70 -11.86
CA GLY A 94 0.08 11.22 -11.23
C GLY A 94 0.40 10.63 -9.83
N TRP A 95 -0.49 9.85 -9.24
CA TRP A 95 -0.32 9.23 -7.92
C TRP A 95 -0.17 7.71 -7.97
N ARG A 96 -0.35 7.09 -9.14
CA ARG A 96 -0.22 5.63 -9.26
C ARG A 96 1.26 5.27 -9.32
N GLY A 97 1.71 4.41 -8.40
CA GLY A 97 3.09 3.91 -8.40
C GLY A 97 3.31 2.88 -9.52
N LEU A 98 2.32 2.02 -9.74
CA LEU A 98 2.20 1.19 -10.93
C LEU A 98 0.78 1.31 -11.43
N ASP A 99 0.61 1.56 -12.72
CA ASP A 99 -0.70 1.67 -13.37
C ASP A 99 -0.86 0.56 -14.38
N ARG A 100 -1.83 -0.33 -14.13
CA ARG A 100 -2.15 -1.49 -14.98
C ARG A 100 -0.92 -2.31 -15.41
N HIS A 101 0.05 -2.50 -14.52
CA HIS A 101 1.25 -3.25 -14.81
C HIS A 101 0.91 -4.73 -15.05
N THR A 102 1.40 -5.32 -16.15
CA THR A 102 1.11 -6.72 -16.47
C THR A 102 1.69 -7.65 -15.42
N VAL A 103 0.87 -8.55 -14.86
CA VAL A 103 1.35 -9.55 -13.91
C VAL A 103 2.21 -10.57 -14.64
N THR A 104 3.47 -10.69 -14.23
CA THR A 104 4.47 -11.63 -14.76
C THR A 104 4.88 -12.62 -13.69
N TRP A 105 5.30 -13.81 -14.11
CA TRP A 105 5.83 -14.81 -13.18
C TRP A 105 7.25 -14.40 -12.76
N GLY A 106 7.52 -14.32 -11.45
CA GLY A 106 8.79 -13.85 -10.90
C GLY A 106 8.71 -12.47 -10.25
N ASP A 107 7.80 -11.62 -10.72
CA ASP A 107 7.47 -10.34 -10.09
C ASP A 107 6.34 -10.60 -9.08
N GLN A 108 6.69 -10.82 -7.81
CA GLN A 108 5.71 -11.05 -6.73
C GLN A 108 5.41 -9.76 -5.97
N ASP A 109 4.36 -9.78 -5.14
CA ASP A 109 3.76 -8.58 -4.51
C ASP A 109 4.74 -7.66 -3.76
N ALA A 110 5.76 -8.20 -3.07
CA ALA A 110 6.78 -7.37 -2.43
C ALA A 110 7.59 -6.54 -3.45
N MET A 111 7.84 -7.11 -4.62
CA MET A 111 8.59 -6.47 -5.69
C MET A 111 7.74 -5.43 -6.44
N TYR A 112 6.43 -5.67 -6.58
CA TYR A 112 5.48 -4.66 -7.06
C TYR A 112 5.37 -3.48 -6.09
N ALA A 113 5.28 -3.74 -4.79
CA ALA A 113 5.24 -2.68 -3.77
C ALA A 113 6.51 -1.82 -3.80
N GLU A 114 7.68 -2.43 -3.90
CA GLU A 114 8.95 -1.71 -4.03
C GLU A 114 9.00 -0.83 -5.29
N SER A 115 8.72 -1.39 -6.46
CA SER A 115 8.74 -0.65 -7.73
C SER A 115 7.73 0.50 -7.71
N ALA A 116 6.53 0.24 -7.20
CA ALA A 116 5.48 1.22 -7.06
C ALA A 116 5.84 2.34 -6.08
N ARG A 117 6.52 2.04 -4.96
CA ARG A 117 6.99 3.08 -4.03
C ARG A 117 8.00 4.00 -4.70
N VAL A 118 8.97 3.43 -5.42
CA VAL A 118 9.99 4.21 -6.15
C VAL A 118 9.32 5.15 -7.15
N ASN A 119 8.38 4.64 -7.93
CA ASN A 119 7.63 5.45 -8.89
C ASN A 119 6.76 6.50 -8.21
N TRP A 120 6.08 6.15 -7.12
CA TRP A 120 5.26 7.09 -6.34
C TRP A 120 6.09 8.27 -5.82
N LEU A 121 7.29 8.01 -5.30
CA LEU A 121 8.22 9.07 -4.88
C LEU A 121 8.75 9.88 -6.07
N ARG A 122 9.07 9.23 -7.20
CA ARG A 122 9.46 9.93 -8.43
C ARG A 122 8.36 10.81 -8.99
N ASN A 123 7.09 10.49 -8.76
CA ASN A 123 5.99 11.35 -9.17
C ASN A 123 6.02 12.71 -8.44
N PHE A 124 6.67 12.83 -7.27
CA PHE A 124 6.92 14.14 -6.68
C PHE A 124 7.84 14.98 -7.57
N ALA A 125 8.88 14.38 -8.14
CA ALA A 125 9.82 15.07 -9.02
C ALA A 125 9.16 15.55 -10.33
N THR A 126 8.08 14.91 -10.79
CA THR A 126 7.49 15.20 -12.11
C THR A 126 6.16 15.92 -12.04
N ALA A 127 5.31 15.63 -11.05
CA ALA A 127 3.92 16.09 -11.00
C ALA A 127 3.58 16.95 -9.79
N VAL A 128 4.27 16.79 -8.66
CA VAL A 128 3.90 17.48 -7.39
C VAL A 128 4.82 18.65 -7.08
N ASP A 129 6.12 18.47 -7.29
CA ASP A 129 7.17 19.42 -6.93
C ASP A 129 8.34 19.39 -7.93
N PRO A 130 8.10 19.81 -9.19
CA PRO A 130 9.15 19.80 -10.22
C PRO A 130 10.32 20.73 -9.91
N ALA A 131 10.12 21.73 -9.04
CA ALA A 131 11.17 22.66 -8.64
C ALA A 131 12.30 21.98 -7.85
N HIS A 132 12.02 20.87 -7.15
CA HIS A 132 12.99 20.08 -6.39
C HIS A 132 13.17 18.67 -6.98
N ALA A 133 13.02 18.53 -8.30
CA ALA A 133 13.03 17.24 -8.97
C ALA A 133 14.31 16.44 -8.72
N ASP A 134 15.47 17.11 -8.70
CA ASP A 134 16.77 16.46 -8.46
C ASP A 134 16.83 15.85 -7.06
N GLU A 135 16.36 16.57 -6.03
CA GLU A 135 16.34 16.07 -4.66
C GLU A 135 15.38 14.90 -4.46
N TRP A 136 14.20 14.94 -5.10
CA TRP A 136 13.26 13.82 -5.06
C TRP A 136 13.83 12.58 -5.75
N ASN A 137 14.51 12.75 -6.87
CA ASN A 137 15.19 11.65 -7.56
C ASN A 137 16.41 11.13 -6.77
N GLU A 138 17.14 12.00 -6.09
CA GLU A 138 18.32 11.64 -5.29
C GLU A 138 17.96 10.71 -4.13
N LEU A 139 16.72 10.76 -3.60
CA LEU A 139 16.25 9.85 -2.54
C LEU A 139 16.43 8.37 -2.87
N MET A 140 16.44 8.03 -4.17
CA MET A 140 16.61 6.67 -4.69
C MET A 140 18.08 6.31 -4.96
N THR A 141 19.02 7.13 -4.49
CA THR A 141 20.45 6.97 -4.71
C THR A 141 21.22 7.08 -3.39
N PRO A 142 22.46 6.55 -3.32
CA PRO A 142 23.30 6.68 -2.13
C PRO A 142 24.09 8.00 -2.06
N ARG A 143 23.75 9.04 -2.85
CA ARG A 143 24.58 10.25 -2.99
C ARG A 143 24.43 11.26 -1.85
N GLY A 144 23.33 11.21 -1.12
CA GLY A 144 22.99 12.18 -0.08
C GLY A 144 22.00 11.61 0.92
N ILE A 145 20.87 12.30 1.09
CA ILE A 145 19.74 11.75 1.83
C ILE A 145 19.02 10.74 0.93
N GLY A 146 18.85 9.53 1.42
CA GLY A 146 18.04 8.51 0.76
C GLY A 146 17.15 7.75 1.72
N LEU A 147 16.37 6.84 1.16
CA LEU A 147 15.38 6.07 1.90
C LEU A 147 15.86 4.63 2.10
N ILE A 148 15.67 4.10 3.30
CA ILE A 148 15.97 2.70 3.64
C ILE A 148 14.72 2.07 4.23
N MET A 149 14.29 0.95 3.65
CA MET A 149 13.21 0.14 4.21
C MET A 149 13.64 -0.44 5.57
N ARG A 150 13.01 0.00 6.66
CA ARG A 150 13.20 -0.58 8.01
C ARG A 150 12.42 -1.87 8.18
N SER A 151 11.17 -1.85 7.75
CA SER A 151 10.29 -3.01 7.80
C SER A 151 9.17 -2.89 6.78
N ILE A 152 8.82 -4.03 6.20
CA ILE A 152 7.64 -4.19 5.37
C ILE A 152 6.85 -5.39 5.89
N ARG A 153 5.54 -5.21 6.01
CA ARG A 153 4.60 -6.31 6.26
C ARG A 153 3.63 -6.36 5.09
N THR A 154 3.42 -7.56 4.55
CA THR A 154 2.46 -7.78 3.47
C THR A 154 1.35 -8.71 3.93
N ASP A 155 0.11 -8.26 3.77
CA ASP A 155 -1.10 -9.04 3.99
C ASP A 155 -1.68 -9.46 2.64
N TYR A 156 -1.55 -10.74 2.30
CA TYR A 156 -2.03 -11.33 1.06
C TYR A 156 -3.49 -11.76 1.20
N LYS A 157 -4.33 -11.39 0.22
CA LYS A 157 -5.75 -11.81 0.14
C LYS A 157 -5.96 -12.96 -0.83
N PHE A 158 -5.30 -12.92 -1.98
CA PHE A 158 -5.32 -14.00 -2.97
C PHE A 158 -4.14 -13.82 -3.95
N PRO A 159 -3.63 -14.91 -4.57
CA PRO A 159 -2.57 -14.80 -5.56
C PRO A 159 -3.11 -14.22 -6.88
N MET A 160 -2.44 -13.21 -7.42
CA MET A 160 -2.65 -12.78 -8.81
C MET A 160 -1.84 -13.64 -9.76
N ALA A 161 -2.38 -13.95 -10.93
CA ALA A 161 -1.70 -14.76 -11.93
C ALA A 161 -1.98 -14.20 -13.33
N TYR A 162 -1.01 -14.36 -14.23
CA TYR A 162 -1.19 -14.05 -15.64
C TYR A 162 -2.36 -14.87 -16.24
N PRO A 163 -3.21 -14.28 -17.11
CA PRO A 163 -3.28 -12.87 -17.45
C PRO A 163 -4.05 -12.06 -16.38
N ASP A 164 -3.42 -10.99 -15.88
CA ASP A 164 -3.99 -9.93 -15.05
C ASP A 164 -3.11 -8.67 -15.14
N ASN A 165 -3.65 -7.53 -14.72
CA ASN A 165 -2.91 -6.29 -14.52
C ASN A 165 -3.03 -5.87 -13.06
N VAL A 166 -1.93 -5.42 -12.48
CA VAL A 166 -1.87 -4.87 -11.12
C VAL A 166 -1.73 -3.36 -11.17
N THR A 167 -2.58 -2.66 -10.42
CA THR A 167 -2.42 -1.24 -10.10
C THR A 167 -2.01 -1.13 -8.64
N VAL A 168 -0.94 -0.40 -8.36
CA VAL A 168 -0.40 -0.23 -7.00
C VAL A 168 -0.45 1.22 -6.58
N LEU A 169 -1.18 1.46 -5.51
CA LEU A 169 -1.41 2.79 -4.92
C LEU A 169 -0.68 2.89 -3.60
N HIS A 170 -0.17 4.08 -3.29
CA HIS A 170 0.44 4.38 -1.98
C HIS A 170 -0.27 5.55 -1.32
N LYS A 171 -0.33 5.51 0.01
CA LYS A 171 -0.73 6.65 0.84
C LYS A 171 0.16 6.80 2.06
N LEU A 172 0.17 7.99 2.65
CA LEU A 172 0.83 8.22 3.93
C LEU A 172 -0.08 7.69 5.04
N ALA A 173 0.45 6.81 5.89
CA ALA A 173 -0.29 6.27 7.02
C ALA A 173 -0.36 7.25 8.20
N SER A 174 0.51 8.27 8.22
CA SER A 174 0.54 9.33 9.23
C SER A 174 1.10 10.62 8.65
N LYS A 175 0.59 11.76 9.12
CA LYS A 175 1.10 13.08 8.74
C LYS A 175 2.53 13.29 9.27
N PRO A 176 3.52 13.58 8.42
CA PRO A 176 4.88 13.83 8.89
C PRO A 176 4.99 15.19 9.60
N THR A 177 6.03 15.31 10.42
CA THR A 177 6.51 16.53 11.07
C THR A 177 7.91 16.89 10.58
N TYR A 178 8.41 18.08 10.90
CA TYR A 178 9.75 18.50 10.49
C TYR A 178 10.88 17.70 11.17
N GLU A 179 10.56 17.00 12.26
CA GLU A 179 11.45 16.10 12.99
C GLU A 179 11.37 14.66 12.50
N SER A 180 10.49 14.37 11.53
CA SER A 180 10.30 13.02 11.01
C SER A 180 11.55 12.51 10.30
N ASP A 181 12.18 11.48 10.87
CA ASP A 181 13.30 10.73 10.32
C ASP A 181 12.85 9.45 9.59
N HIS A 182 11.54 9.28 9.42
CA HIS A 182 10.93 8.15 8.73
C HIS A 182 9.55 8.54 8.18
N ILE A 183 9.11 7.82 7.15
CA ILE A 183 7.77 7.91 6.58
C ILE A 183 7.08 6.56 6.66
N LEU A 184 5.78 6.58 6.92
CA LEU A 184 4.95 5.40 6.99
C LEU A 184 4.04 5.37 5.78
N LEU A 185 4.17 4.32 4.97
CA LEU A 185 3.32 4.13 3.80
C LEU A 185 2.43 2.91 3.98
N GLU A 186 1.22 3.02 3.44
CA GLU A 186 0.39 1.86 3.13
C GLU A 186 0.32 1.74 1.61
N ALA A 187 0.55 0.53 1.09
CA ALA A 187 0.39 0.21 -0.33
C ALA A 187 -0.84 -0.69 -0.53
N LEU A 188 -1.62 -0.41 -1.57
CA LEU A 188 -2.76 -1.22 -2.00
C LEU A 188 -2.48 -1.78 -3.39
N LEU A 189 -2.31 -3.09 -3.48
CA LEU A 189 -2.16 -3.79 -4.75
C LEU A 189 -3.53 -4.26 -5.20
N VAL A 190 -3.99 -3.79 -6.34
CA VAL A 190 -5.34 -4.03 -6.85
C VAL A 190 -5.24 -4.81 -8.16
N SER A 191 -5.97 -5.93 -8.21
CA SER A 191 -6.15 -6.71 -9.44
C SER A 191 -7.22 -6.05 -10.30
N ASP A 192 -6.89 -5.78 -11.56
CA ASP A 192 -7.83 -5.28 -12.54
C ASP A 192 -8.86 -6.35 -12.93
N ARG A 193 -8.42 -7.60 -13.12
CA ARG A 193 -9.29 -8.71 -13.48
C ARG A 193 -10.34 -9.00 -12.41
N HIS A 194 -9.93 -9.00 -11.14
CA HIS A 194 -10.81 -9.30 -10.02
C HIS A 194 -11.48 -8.06 -9.42
N ARG A 195 -11.10 -6.86 -9.87
CA ARG A 195 -11.60 -5.56 -9.39
C ARG A 195 -11.60 -5.42 -7.86
N ARG A 196 -10.56 -5.93 -7.22
CA ARG A 196 -10.43 -5.90 -5.76
C ARG A 196 -8.98 -5.95 -5.30
N PRO A 197 -8.68 -5.50 -4.07
CA PRO A 197 -7.33 -5.60 -3.50
C PRO A 197 -6.87 -7.06 -3.40
N ALA A 198 -5.67 -7.34 -3.91
CA ALA A 198 -5.00 -8.63 -3.84
C ALA A 198 -4.03 -8.72 -2.66
N ALA A 199 -3.34 -7.62 -2.35
CA ALA A 199 -2.46 -7.53 -1.20
C ALA A 199 -2.44 -6.10 -0.63
N ARG A 200 -1.99 -5.99 0.62
CA ARG A 200 -1.66 -4.72 1.25
C ARG A 200 -0.25 -4.78 1.81
N CYS A 201 0.51 -3.69 1.66
CA CYS A 201 1.81 -3.55 2.30
C CYS A 201 1.78 -2.41 3.30
N PHE A 202 2.44 -2.60 4.44
CA PHE A 202 2.66 -1.59 5.46
C PHE A 202 4.16 -1.39 5.60
N GLU A 203 4.60 -0.16 5.38
CA GLU A 203 6.01 0.16 5.19
C GLU A 203 6.47 1.18 6.25
N ASP A 204 7.61 0.88 6.87
CA ASP A 204 8.36 1.81 7.71
C ASP A 204 9.67 2.14 6.99
N ILE A 205 9.80 3.36 6.50
CA ILE A 205 10.91 3.77 5.65
C ILE A 205 11.68 4.87 6.36
N VAL A 206 12.94 4.60 6.67
CA VAL A 206 13.82 5.56 7.36
C VAL A 206 14.49 6.46 6.36
N VAL A 207 14.68 7.70 6.76
CA VAL A 207 15.51 8.67 6.08
C VAL A 207 16.95 8.55 6.59
N TYR A 208 17.87 8.30 5.68
CA TYR A 208 19.26 8.01 5.98
C TYR A 208 20.18 8.94 5.19
N ASP A 209 21.11 9.59 5.87
CA ASP A 209 22.17 10.37 5.23
C ASP A 209 23.36 9.45 4.97
N TYR A 210 23.58 9.12 3.70
CA TYR A 210 24.67 8.26 3.26
C TYR A 210 26.05 8.91 3.39
N LYS A 211 26.14 10.24 3.49
CA LYS A 211 27.41 10.95 3.71
C LYS A 211 27.88 10.83 5.15
N THR A 212 26.94 10.96 6.09
CA THR A 212 27.25 10.91 7.53
C THR A 212 26.95 9.56 8.19
N ALA A 213 26.44 8.59 7.40
CA ALA A 213 26.12 7.23 7.82
C ALA A 213 25.22 7.16 9.08
N ARG A 214 24.18 8.01 9.11
CA ARG A 214 23.23 8.10 10.23
C ARG A 214 21.84 8.46 9.73
N ARG A 215 20.85 8.24 10.60
CA ARG A 215 19.48 8.75 10.37
C ARG A 215 19.49 10.27 10.31
N ALA A 216 18.64 10.82 9.46
CA ALA A 216 18.46 12.25 9.27
C ALA A 216 16.96 12.58 9.15
N PRO A 217 16.51 13.79 9.51
CA PRO A 217 15.16 14.22 9.19
C PRO A 217 15.00 14.41 7.67
N LEU A 218 13.75 14.37 7.21
CA LEU A 218 13.41 14.85 5.86
C LEU A 218 13.80 16.32 5.68
N LYS A 219 14.09 16.72 4.43
CA LYS A 219 14.26 18.14 4.10
C LYS A 219 12.93 18.88 4.33
N PRO A 220 12.94 20.14 4.81
CA PRO A 220 11.70 20.87 5.13
C PRO A 220 10.67 20.90 3.99
N PHE A 221 11.10 21.18 2.74
CA PHE A 221 10.18 21.21 1.60
C PHE A 221 9.54 19.84 1.32
N MET A 222 10.25 18.73 1.57
CA MET A 222 9.69 17.38 1.42
C MET A 222 8.60 17.15 2.45
N VAL A 223 8.80 17.60 3.69
CA VAL A 223 7.78 17.54 4.75
C VAL A 223 6.55 18.34 4.35
N ASP A 224 6.73 19.54 3.79
CA ASP A 224 5.62 20.38 3.31
C ASP A 224 4.80 19.64 2.24
N ARG A 225 5.45 19.13 1.19
CA ARG A 225 4.77 18.39 0.10
C ARG A 225 4.08 17.11 0.59
N LEU A 226 4.70 16.37 1.52
CA LEU A 226 4.09 15.17 2.10
C LEU A 226 2.91 15.52 3.01
N ARG A 227 2.96 16.63 3.76
CA ARG A 227 1.83 17.13 4.56
C ARG A 227 0.66 17.53 3.67
N GLU A 228 0.91 18.28 2.60
CA GLU A 228 -0.11 18.63 1.61
C GLU A 228 -0.73 17.38 0.97
N THR A 229 0.09 16.38 0.67
CA THR A 229 -0.36 15.08 0.15
C THR A 229 -1.25 14.36 1.16
N TYR A 230 -0.87 14.32 2.44
CA TYR A 230 -1.68 13.73 3.50
C TYR A 230 -3.04 14.44 3.65
N GLU A 231 -3.05 15.77 3.59
CA GLU A 231 -4.30 16.53 3.64
C GLU A 231 -5.18 16.30 2.40
N ALA A 232 -4.57 16.14 1.22
CA ALA A 232 -5.29 15.75 0.01
C ALA A 232 -5.88 14.34 0.13
N GLN A 233 -5.20 13.40 0.80
CA GLN A 233 -5.72 12.06 1.10
C GLN A 233 -6.96 12.11 1.97
N GLU A 234 -6.94 12.93 3.03
CA GLU A 234 -8.10 13.08 3.92
C GLU A 234 -9.29 13.75 3.21
N ARG A 235 -9.06 14.85 2.47
CA ARG A 235 -10.13 15.48 1.66
C ARG A 235 -10.69 14.52 0.61
N GLY A 236 -9.81 13.85 -0.14
CA GLY A 236 -10.22 12.89 -1.17
C GLY A 236 -11.00 11.70 -0.59
N ARG A 237 -10.70 11.29 0.65
CA ARG A 237 -11.50 10.29 1.37
C ARG A 237 -12.92 10.78 1.63
N GLU A 238 -13.07 12.00 2.13
CA GLU A 238 -14.37 12.61 2.44
C GLU A 238 -15.21 12.79 1.16
N ASP A 239 -14.62 13.37 0.12
CA ASP A 239 -15.26 13.56 -1.19
C ASP A 239 -15.71 12.22 -1.79
N CYS A 240 -14.86 11.18 -1.69
CA CYS A 240 -15.20 9.85 -2.17
C CYS A 240 -16.32 9.21 -1.35
N GLU A 241 -16.32 9.38 -0.03
CA GLU A 241 -17.38 8.85 0.84
C GLU A 241 -18.73 9.53 0.56
N GLU A 242 -18.74 10.84 0.32
CA GLU A 242 -19.95 11.55 -0.10
C GLU A 242 -20.47 11.05 -1.45
N ARG A 243 -19.58 10.91 -2.44
CA ARG A 243 -19.93 10.36 -3.75
C ARG A 243 -20.54 8.97 -3.63
N VAL A 244 -19.94 8.09 -2.82
CA VAL A 244 -20.43 6.73 -2.60
C VAL A 244 -21.79 6.75 -1.91
N ARG A 245 -21.98 7.61 -0.91
CA ARG A 245 -23.28 7.80 -0.24
C ARG A 245 -24.35 8.25 -1.23
N GLY A 246 -24.02 9.16 -2.15
CA GLY A 246 -24.91 9.58 -3.23
C GLY A 246 -25.33 8.42 -4.14
N LEU A 247 -24.36 7.62 -4.62
CA LEU A 247 -24.64 6.45 -5.46
C LEU A 247 -25.52 5.42 -4.75
N VAL A 248 -25.21 5.11 -3.48
CA VAL A 248 -26.02 4.20 -2.66
C VAL A 248 -27.42 4.75 -2.45
N GLY A 249 -27.55 6.05 -2.17
CA GLY A 249 -28.84 6.72 -1.97
C GLY A 249 -29.76 6.63 -3.19
N VAL A 250 -29.22 6.78 -4.41
CA VAL A 250 -30.00 6.59 -5.65
C VAL A 250 -30.54 5.17 -5.73
N VAL A 251 -29.69 4.16 -5.52
CA VAL A 251 -30.09 2.74 -5.55
C VAL A 251 -31.18 2.46 -4.51
N GLU A 252 -31.01 2.95 -3.28
CA GLU A 252 -32.04 2.77 -2.23
C GLU A 252 -33.37 3.44 -2.56
N ARG A 253 -33.37 4.61 -3.21
CA ARG A 253 -34.62 5.25 -3.64
C ARG A 253 -35.34 4.41 -4.69
N ILE A 254 -34.60 3.85 -5.64
CA ILE A 254 -35.16 2.98 -6.67
C ILE A 254 -35.69 1.68 -6.04
N GLU A 255 -34.94 1.06 -5.13
CA GLU A 255 -35.38 -0.13 -4.39
C GLU A 255 -36.66 0.10 -3.58
N ARG A 256 -36.87 1.31 -3.05
CA ARG A 256 -38.09 1.68 -2.29
C ARG A 256 -39.29 2.03 -3.16
N ALA A 257 -39.06 2.38 -4.42
CA ALA A 257 -40.10 2.84 -5.34
C ALA A 257 -40.65 1.72 -6.25
N ALA A 258 -40.03 0.54 -6.21
CA ALA A 258 -40.46 -0.67 -6.90
C ALA A 258 -41.21 -1.61 -5.95
#